data_AF-A0A2H0I9E6-F1
#
_entry.id   AF-A0A2H0I9E6-F1
#
_cell.length_a   1.000
_cell.length_b   1.000
_cell.length_c   1.000
_cell.angle_alpha   90.00
_cell.angle_beta   90.00
_cell.angle_gamma   90.00
#
_symmetry.space_group_name_H-M   'P 1'
#
loop_
_entity.id
_entity.type
_entity.pdbx_description
1 polymer ?
#
loop_
_entity_poly.entity_id
_entity_poly.type
_entity_poly.pdbx_seq_one_letter_code
_entity_poly.pdbx_strand_id
1 'polypeptide(L)'
;MSKAEYKPSKTHVAVTPGESLRIIRELQGLSQSALAEKTGLSQPNISALENGTSQLGRDRSITLAKALGVHPAVLLFPDFDIHQAA
;
A
#
# COMPACT_ATOMS: atom_id res chain seq x y z
N MET A 1 -11.34 20.81 -25.65
CA MET A 1 -12.01 20.23 -24.48
C MET A 1 -11.97 21.27 -23.36
N SER A 2 -13.12 21.79 -22.93
CA SER A 2 -13.19 22.84 -21.92
C SER A 2 -13.04 22.24 -20.52
N LYS A 3 -12.38 22.97 -19.62
CA LYS A 3 -12.17 22.60 -18.20
C LYS A 3 -13.48 22.42 -17.40
N ALA A 4 -14.64 22.72 -18.01
CA ALA A 4 -15.95 22.80 -17.37
C ALA A 4 -16.68 21.45 -17.21
N GLU A 5 -16.21 20.37 -17.83
CA GLU A 5 -16.87 19.05 -17.78
C GLU A 5 -16.15 17.99 -16.93
N TYR A 6 -15.06 18.35 -16.24
CA TYR A 6 -14.37 17.39 -15.35
C TYR A 6 -15.21 17.14 -14.09
N LYS A 7 -15.79 15.93 -13.97
CA LYS A 7 -16.33 15.40 -12.72
C LYS A 7 -15.35 14.37 -12.17
N PRO A 8 -14.74 14.58 -10.99
CA PRO A 8 -13.92 13.55 -10.37
C PRO A 8 -14.77 12.31 -10.09
N SER A 9 -14.20 11.13 -10.33
CA SER A 9 -14.84 9.88 -9.94
C SER A 9 -15.00 9.85 -8.43
N LYS A 10 -16.13 9.29 -7.94
CA LYS A 10 -16.30 9.05 -6.51
C LYS A 10 -15.38 7.90 -6.10
N THR A 11 -14.53 8.11 -5.10
CA THR A 11 -13.80 7.01 -4.46
C THR A 11 -14.81 6.14 -3.72
N HIS A 12 -14.92 4.87 -4.13
CA HIS A 12 -15.97 3.98 -3.63
C HIS A 12 -15.60 3.26 -2.33
N VAL A 13 -14.30 3.09 -2.04
CA VAL A 13 -13.78 2.39 -0.86
C VAL A 13 -12.48 3.05 -0.42
N ALA A 14 -12.35 3.33 0.88
CA ALA A 14 -11.09 3.77 1.46
C ALA A 14 -10.16 2.55 1.63
N VAL A 15 -8.93 2.66 1.16
CA VAL A 15 -7.87 1.65 1.21
C VAL A 15 -6.86 2.06 2.28
N THR A 16 -6.63 1.20 3.25
CA THR A 16 -5.57 1.38 4.24
C THR A 16 -4.19 0.99 3.68
N PRO A 17 -3.08 1.45 4.29
CA PRO A 17 -1.74 0.99 3.92
C PRO A 17 -1.57 -0.54 3.95
N GLY A 18 -2.21 -1.21 4.91
CA GLY A 18 -2.19 -2.67 5.03
C GLY A 18 -2.91 -3.35 3.87
N GLU A 19 -4.08 -2.84 3.49
CA GLU A 19 -4.82 -3.33 2.33
C GLU A 19 -4.06 -3.06 1.02
N SER A 20 -3.45 -1.88 0.86
CA SER A 20 -2.59 -1.56 -0.29
C SER A 20 -1.44 -2.57 -0.43
N LEU A 21 -0.75 -2.86 0.69
CA LEU A 21 0.31 -3.87 0.74
C LEU A 21 -0.20 -5.24 0.30
N ARG A 22 -1.35 -5.68 0.85
CA ARG A 22 -1.97 -6.96 0.51
C ARG A 22 -2.34 -7.04 -0.97
N ILE A 23 -3.00 -6.01 -1.50
CA ILE A 23 -3.43 -5.94 -2.91
C ILE A 23 -2.22 -6.08 -3.83
N ILE A 24 -1.16 -5.30 -3.60
CA ILE A 24 0.04 -5.35 -4.44
C ILE A 24 0.74 -6.70 -4.35
N ARG A 25 0.81 -7.29 -3.14
CA ARG A 25 1.39 -8.64 -2.95
C ARG A 25 0.60 -9.69 -3.75
N GLU A 26 -0.73 -9.67 -3.65
CA GLU A 26 -1.61 -10.65 -4.31
C GLU A 26 -1.63 -10.48 -5.83
N LEU A 27 -1.59 -9.24 -6.34
CA LEU A 27 -1.43 -8.96 -7.77
C LEU A 27 -0.14 -9.53 -8.36
N GLN A 28 0.91 -9.69 -7.54
CA GLN A 28 2.17 -10.31 -7.93
C GLN A 28 2.21 -11.83 -7.68
N GLY A 29 1.11 -12.44 -7.22
CA GLY A 29 1.03 -13.87 -6.93
C GLY A 29 1.88 -14.33 -5.75
N LEU A 30 2.30 -13.41 -4.87
CA LEU A 30 3.15 -13.72 -3.73
C LEU A 30 2.32 -14.16 -2.51
N SER A 31 2.75 -15.21 -1.84
CA SER A 31 2.28 -15.51 -0.48
C SER A 31 2.91 -14.56 0.54
N GLN A 32 2.34 -14.46 1.74
CA GLN A 32 2.97 -13.67 2.82
C GLN A 32 4.36 -14.22 3.18
N SER A 33 4.55 -15.54 3.15
CA SER A 33 5.87 -16.16 3.37
C SER A 33 6.87 -15.82 2.27
N ALA A 34 6.44 -15.80 1.00
CA ALA A 34 7.31 -15.42 -0.11
C ALA A 34 7.73 -13.94 -0.02
N LEU A 35 6.83 -13.06 0.41
CA LEU A 35 7.18 -11.65 0.65
C LEU A 35 8.11 -11.50 1.87
N ALA A 36 7.87 -12.28 2.93
CA ALA A 36 8.74 -12.34 4.10
C ALA A 36 10.18 -12.71 3.71
N GLU A 37 10.36 -13.77 2.91
CA GLU A 37 11.66 -14.18 2.37
C GLU A 37 12.34 -13.07 1.54
N LYS A 38 11.59 -12.39 0.67
CA LYS A 38 12.12 -11.28 -0.16
C LYS A 38 12.55 -10.05 0.65
N THR A 39 11.92 -9.82 1.80
CA THR A 39 12.12 -8.59 2.60
C THR A 39 13.00 -8.80 3.83
N GLY A 40 13.25 -10.04 4.22
CA GLY A 40 13.91 -10.38 5.50
C GLY A 40 13.02 -10.12 6.72
N LEU A 41 11.74 -9.82 6.52
CA LEU A 41 10.75 -9.71 7.61
C LEU A 41 10.18 -11.09 7.92
N SER A 42 9.59 -11.27 9.11
CA SER A 42 8.86 -12.50 9.43
C SER A 42 7.47 -12.49 8.79
N GLN A 43 6.95 -13.66 8.40
CA GLN A 43 5.58 -13.79 7.88
C GLN A 43 4.51 -13.23 8.86
N PRO A 44 4.59 -13.44 10.20
CA PRO A 44 3.68 -12.80 11.14
C PRO A 44 3.76 -11.27 11.13
N ASN A 45 4.93 -10.68 10.87
CA ASN A 45 5.08 -9.23 10.72
C ASN A 45 4.38 -8.75 9.44
N ILE A 46 4.56 -9.44 8.31
CA ILE A 46 3.81 -9.15 7.07
C ILE A 46 2.31 -9.21 7.32
N SER A 47 1.82 -10.27 7.98
CA SER A 47 0.39 -10.38 8.31
C SER A 47 -0.09 -9.27 9.24
N ALA A 48 0.70 -8.85 10.22
CA ALA A 48 0.34 -7.76 11.14
C ALA A 48 0.26 -6.41 10.41
N LEU A 49 1.14 -6.18 9.43
CA LEU A 49 1.09 -5.00 8.57
C LEU A 49 -0.15 -5.02 7.66
N GLU A 50 -0.43 -6.15 7.01
CA GLU A 50 -1.59 -6.29 6.10
C GLU A 50 -2.94 -6.14 6.84
N ASN A 51 -3.02 -6.60 8.08
CA ASN A 51 -4.22 -6.49 8.90
C ASN A 51 -4.31 -5.18 9.70
N GLY A 52 -3.33 -4.29 9.57
CA GLY A 52 -3.28 -3.01 10.29
C GLY A 52 -3.04 -3.12 11.80
N THR A 53 -2.70 -4.30 12.33
CA THR A 53 -2.35 -4.47 13.75
C THR A 53 -0.94 -3.95 14.07
N SER A 54 -0.11 -3.77 13.05
CA SER A 54 1.14 -3.03 13.11
C SER A 54 1.11 -1.87 12.12
N GLN A 55 1.55 -0.69 12.53
CA GLN A 55 1.64 0.46 11.62
C GLN A 55 2.77 0.28 10.60
N LEU A 56 2.48 0.63 9.35
CA LEU A 56 3.47 0.67 8.29
C LEU A 56 4.26 2.00 8.35
N GLY A 57 5.42 1.97 8.99
CA GLY A 57 6.33 3.12 9.05
C GLY A 57 7.19 3.29 7.79
N ARG A 58 7.84 4.45 7.67
CA ARG A 58 8.72 4.84 6.55
C ARG A 58 9.74 3.77 6.18
N ASP A 59 10.53 3.29 7.13
CA ASP A 59 11.65 2.38 6.82
C ASP A 59 11.15 1.03 6.30
N ARG A 60 10.08 0.49 6.92
CA ARG A 60 9.42 -0.74 6.44
C ARG A 60 8.79 -0.54 5.07
N SER A 61 8.18 0.62 4.81
CA SER A 61 7.62 0.93 3.49
C SER A 61 8.69 0.91 2.40
N ILE A 62 9.90 1.40 2.68
CA ILE A 62 11.02 1.37 1.72
C ILE A 62 11.46 -0.07 1.45
N THR A 63 11.59 -0.90 2.48
CA THR A 63 11.95 -2.32 2.33
C THR A 63 10.92 -3.08 1.51
N LEU A 64 9.63 -2.93 1.84
CA LEU A 64 8.53 -3.60 1.14
C LEU A 64 8.39 -3.11 -0.30
N ALA A 65 8.48 -1.79 -0.52
CA ALA A 65 8.39 -1.18 -1.84
C ALA A 65 9.50 -1.65 -2.77
N LYS A 66 10.74 -1.81 -2.26
CA LYS A 66 11.85 -2.40 -3.02
C LYS A 66 11.56 -3.85 -3.41
N ALA A 67 11.06 -4.67 -2.48
CA ALA A 67 10.76 -6.08 -2.75
C ALA A 67 9.59 -6.27 -3.74
N LEU A 68 8.65 -5.33 -3.72
CA LEU A 68 7.45 -5.31 -4.58
C LEU A 68 7.64 -4.48 -5.86
N GLY A 69 8.77 -3.81 -6.06
CA GLY A 69 9.01 -2.98 -7.25
C GLY A 69 8.05 -1.79 -7.40
N VAL A 70 7.60 -1.20 -6.29
CA VAL A 70 6.70 -0.03 -6.29
C VAL A 70 7.35 1.17 -5.60
N HIS A 71 6.77 2.36 -5.74
CA HIS A 71 7.19 3.52 -4.98
C HIS A 71 6.61 3.45 -3.53
N PRO A 72 7.36 3.78 -2.46
CA PRO A 72 6.89 3.67 -1.08
C PRO A 72 5.59 4.43 -0.79
N ALA A 73 5.36 5.55 -1.49
CA ALA A 73 4.12 6.32 -1.37
C ALA A 73 2.87 5.53 -1.75
N VAL A 74 2.96 4.56 -2.64
CA VAL A 74 1.80 3.71 -3.02
C VAL A 74 1.32 2.88 -1.81
N LEU A 75 2.24 2.48 -0.94
CA LEU A 75 1.92 1.75 0.28
C LEU A 75 1.44 2.67 1.39
N LEU A 76 2.11 3.81 1.60
CA LEU A 76 1.82 4.71 2.71
C LEU A 76 0.58 5.59 2.47
N PHE A 77 0.30 5.90 1.21
CA PHE A 77 -0.64 6.94 0.80
C PHE A 77 -1.57 6.46 -0.32
N PRO A 78 -2.23 5.28 -0.19
CA PRO A 78 -3.06 4.72 -1.25
C PRO A 78 -4.23 5.63 -1.66
N ASP A 79 -4.75 6.44 -0.72
CA ASP A 79 -5.89 7.35 -0.93
C ASP A 79 -5.51 8.83 -0.70
N PHE A 80 -4.26 9.22 -0.92
CA PHE A 80 -3.86 10.59 -0.65
C PHE A 80 -4.53 11.60 -1.59
N ASP A 81 -5.28 12.52 -0.98
CA ASP A 81 -5.88 13.67 -1.64
C ASP A 81 -5.23 14.95 -1.08
N ILE A 82 -4.55 15.69 -1.96
CA ILE A 82 -3.86 16.93 -1.61
C ILE A 82 -4.83 17.99 -1.05
N HIS A 83 -6.11 17.92 -1.39
CA HIS A 83 -7.12 18.85 -0.90
C HIS A 83 -7.64 18.49 0.49
N GLN A 84 -7.33 17.28 0.98
CA GLN A 84 -7.68 16.80 2.33
C GLN A 84 -6.46 16.71 3.25
N ALA A 85 -5.26 16.95 2.73
CA ALA A 85 -4.04 17.00 3.53
C ALA A 85 -4.09 18.22 4.47
N ALA A 86 -3.92 17.97 5.77
CA ALA A 86 -3.91 18.99 6.83
C ALA A 86 -2.67 19.89 6.78
#